data_AF-A0A923BWN4-F1
#
_entry.id   AF-A0A923BWN4-F1
#
_cell.length_a   1.000
_cell.length_b   1.000
_cell.length_c   1.000
_cell.angle_alpha   90.00
_cell.angle_beta   90.00
_cell.angle_gamma   90.00
#
_symmetry.space_group_name_H-M   'P 1'
#
loop_
_entity.id
_entity.type
_entity.pdbx_description
1 polymer ?
#
loop_
_entity_poly.entity_id
_entity_poly.type
_entity_poly.pdbx_seq_one_letter_code
_entity_poly.pdbx_strand_id
1 'polypeptide(L)'
;MSKTGKPARQKGSRIGIAARIYAALGVLTVLTIAASLVAWFSYGRVGSTVADMVERKMPVVELALELSQAATASTALAPRFMEVQSVRERAALTGEFDKVEARQFDLVRKIGEGNVDNKKAQAALDALSRQINDLNDLTGERLRNNAEAAAVLEKLGKAYEAFVKAASGEAEQAKFAVTFGLDDLAVLSGEALTGAVKTLMDRDFAIFDLARTLQANVNEMVGVLREVAQINDKEKLSLARERFNGIAYRLRTLLADAEKITPNKARAKTVEDLIAIGEGSDGLIDIRNRDITTRETITRGLKEVDQAAAQLRREVDGLVQGARGEAQAAVGSTKELIETSKLWLGVIGLGSLVVALALALFYVRRQIVGRLNKLWAATKAIADGELETAVDTKGNDEIADISKSVLLFRDNAVALRAAELAKVED
;
A
#
# COMPACT_ATOMS: atom_id res chain seq x y z
N MET A 1 -104.06 26.36 -17.68
CA MET A 1 -103.13 26.31 -16.54
C MET A 1 -101.72 26.56 -17.04
N SER A 2 -101.19 27.78 -16.87
CA SER A 2 -99.82 28.14 -17.23
C SER A 2 -99.13 28.76 -16.02
N LYS A 3 -98.19 28.02 -15.41
CA LYS A 3 -97.31 28.56 -14.36
C LYS A 3 -96.00 29.01 -15.02
N THR A 4 -95.76 30.31 -15.02
CA THR A 4 -94.49 30.93 -15.42
C THR A 4 -93.46 30.77 -14.29
N GLY A 5 -92.28 30.25 -14.63
CA GLY A 5 -91.16 30.07 -13.69
C GLY A 5 -90.41 31.37 -13.41
N LYS A 6 -90.02 31.59 -12.15
CA LYS A 6 -89.09 32.65 -11.72
C LYS A 6 -87.64 32.24 -12.02
N PRO A 7 -86.75 33.17 -12.43
CA PRO A 7 -85.34 32.84 -12.63
C PRO A 7 -84.59 32.80 -11.29
N ALA A 8 -83.76 31.78 -11.09
CA ALA A 8 -82.84 31.66 -9.96
C ALA A 8 -81.60 32.53 -10.21
N ARG A 9 -81.36 33.52 -9.34
CA ARG A 9 -80.16 34.38 -9.35
C ARG A 9 -78.97 33.58 -8.81
N GLN A 10 -77.98 33.28 -9.65
CA GLN A 10 -76.68 32.74 -9.22
C GLN A 10 -76.00 33.74 -8.27
N LYS A 11 -75.71 33.31 -7.03
CA LYS A 11 -74.85 34.05 -6.10
C LYS A 11 -73.39 33.88 -6.55
N GLY A 12 -72.82 34.91 -7.18
CA GLY A 12 -71.38 34.98 -7.43
C GLY A 12 -70.60 35.03 -6.11
N SER A 13 -69.52 34.25 -6.01
CA SER A 13 -68.64 34.20 -4.84
C SER A 13 -68.09 35.61 -4.53
N ARG A 14 -68.30 36.06 -3.29
CA ARG A 14 -67.80 37.33 -2.76
C ARG A 14 -66.42 37.11 -2.16
N ILE A 15 -65.38 37.40 -2.94
CA ILE A 15 -64.00 37.38 -2.43
C ILE A 15 -63.67 38.75 -1.85
N GLY A 16 -63.60 38.82 -0.52
CA GLY A 16 -63.19 40.00 0.23
C GLY A 16 -61.73 40.40 0.03
N ILE A 17 -61.40 41.66 0.30
CA ILE A 17 -60.07 42.26 0.21
C ILE A 17 -59.08 41.52 1.11
N ALA A 18 -59.50 41.12 2.32
CA ALA A 18 -58.66 40.36 3.23
C ALA A 18 -58.20 39.04 2.59
N ALA A 19 -59.11 38.28 1.98
CA ALA A 19 -58.77 37.03 1.29
C ALA A 19 -57.77 37.24 0.13
N ARG A 20 -57.86 38.37 -0.58
CA ARG A 20 -56.92 38.69 -1.67
C ARG A 20 -55.55 39.15 -1.16
N ILE A 21 -55.48 39.88 -0.05
CA ILE A 21 -54.21 40.23 0.62
C ILE A 21 -53.54 38.95 1.13
N TYR A 22 -54.28 38.06 1.80
CA TYR A 22 -53.76 36.77 2.24
C TYR A 22 -53.31 35.89 1.07
N ALA A 23 -53.99 35.91 -0.08
CA ALA A 23 -53.54 35.21 -1.28
C ALA A 23 -52.21 35.76 -1.81
N ALA A 24 -52.05 37.09 -1.87
CA ALA A 24 -50.81 37.75 -2.29
C ALA A 24 -49.63 37.43 -1.35
N LEU A 25 -49.87 37.48 -0.03
CA LEU A 25 -48.90 37.07 0.98
C LEU A 25 -48.60 35.56 0.90
N GLY A 26 -49.62 34.75 0.59
CA GLY A 26 -49.52 33.31 0.36
C GLY A 26 -48.57 32.97 -0.78
N VAL A 27 -48.64 33.70 -1.89
CA VAL A 27 -47.71 33.50 -3.03
C VAL A 27 -46.27 33.78 -2.62
N LEU A 28 -46.02 34.88 -1.90
CA LEU A 28 -44.68 35.22 -1.42
C LEU A 28 -44.12 34.18 -0.46
N THR A 29 -44.94 33.74 0.50
CA THR A 29 -44.54 32.70 1.47
C THR A 29 -44.23 31.37 0.79
N VAL A 30 -45.03 30.93 -0.19
CA VAL A 30 -44.74 29.72 -0.97
C VAL A 30 -43.41 29.83 -1.71
N LEU A 31 -43.10 30.96 -2.33
CA LEU A 31 -41.82 31.18 -3.01
C LEU A 31 -40.64 31.16 -2.03
N THR A 32 -40.80 31.74 -0.84
CA THR A 32 -39.77 31.68 0.22
C THR A 32 -39.55 30.26 0.72
N ILE A 33 -40.62 29.48 0.91
CA ILE A 33 -40.52 28.07 1.30
C ILE A 33 -39.82 27.26 0.21
N ALA A 34 -40.18 27.47 -1.06
CA ALA A 34 -39.54 26.80 -2.19
C ALA A 34 -38.03 27.11 -2.26
N ALA A 35 -37.64 28.38 -2.13
CA ALA A 35 -36.23 28.78 -2.07
C ALA A 35 -35.50 28.08 -0.90
N SER A 36 -36.12 28.05 0.28
CA SER A 36 -35.56 27.41 1.48
C SER A 36 -35.38 25.91 1.29
N LEU A 37 -36.33 25.23 0.64
CA LEU A 37 -36.25 23.80 0.33
C LEU A 37 -35.11 23.51 -0.67
N VAL A 38 -34.98 24.31 -1.73
CA VAL A 38 -33.88 24.18 -2.69
C VAL A 38 -32.53 24.35 -2.00
N ALA A 39 -32.40 25.35 -1.13
CA ALA A 39 -31.18 25.55 -0.33
C ALA A 39 -30.91 24.36 0.58
N TRP A 40 -31.92 23.85 1.30
CA TRP A 40 -31.79 22.72 2.21
C TRP A 40 -31.30 21.45 1.51
N PHE A 41 -31.92 21.07 0.39
CA PHE A 41 -31.50 19.90 -0.39
C PHE A 41 -30.10 20.05 -0.96
N SER A 42 -29.74 21.26 -1.41
CA SER A 42 -28.40 21.56 -1.92
C SER A 42 -27.34 21.39 -0.83
N TYR A 43 -27.54 22.01 0.34
CA TYR A 43 -26.61 21.88 1.47
C TYR A 43 -26.49 20.45 1.98
N GLY A 44 -27.60 19.70 2.06
CA GLY A 44 -27.57 18.30 2.46
C GLY A 44 -26.73 17.43 1.53
N ARG A 45 -26.84 17.65 0.21
CA ARG A 45 -26.08 16.88 -0.78
C ARG A 45 -24.59 17.26 -0.78
N VAL A 46 -24.26 18.54 -0.65
CA VAL A 46 -22.87 19.00 -0.43
C VAL A 46 -22.28 18.37 0.83
N GLY A 47 -23.04 18.33 1.93
CA GLY A 47 -22.63 17.71 3.19
C GLY A 47 -22.29 16.23 3.02
N SER A 48 -23.15 15.45 2.33
CA SER A 48 -22.90 14.03 2.08
C SER A 48 -21.65 13.77 1.22
N THR A 49 -21.37 14.63 0.24
CA THR A 49 -20.19 14.48 -0.62
C THR A 49 -18.89 14.82 0.13
N VAL A 50 -18.91 15.85 0.97
CA VAL A 50 -17.77 16.20 1.83
C VAL A 50 -17.52 15.10 2.87
N ALA A 51 -18.57 14.56 3.48
CA ALA A 51 -18.46 13.44 4.42
C ALA A 51 -17.81 12.21 3.75
N ASP A 52 -18.24 11.83 2.55
CA ASP A 52 -17.65 10.67 1.83
C ASP A 52 -16.15 10.92 1.49
N MET A 53 -15.76 12.15 1.15
CA MET A 53 -14.34 12.48 0.94
C MET A 53 -13.50 12.35 2.21
N VAL A 54 -13.98 12.90 3.33
CA VAL A 54 -13.24 12.94 4.59
C VAL A 54 -13.21 11.58 5.27
N GLU A 55 -14.34 10.86 5.28
CA GLU A 55 -14.48 9.61 6.01
C GLU A 55 -14.00 8.39 5.22
N ARG A 56 -13.99 8.44 3.87
CA ARG A 56 -13.60 7.29 3.05
C ARG A 56 -12.39 7.52 2.16
N LYS A 57 -12.32 8.65 1.43
CA LYS A 57 -11.32 8.82 0.37
C LYS A 57 -9.94 9.29 0.88
N MET A 58 -9.92 10.22 1.84
CA MET A 58 -8.68 10.71 2.44
C MET A 58 -7.89 9.61 3.19
N PRO A 59 -8.53 8.78 4.04
CA PRO A 59 -7.82 7.71 4.75
C PRO A 59 -7.18 6.69 3.82
N VAL A 60 -7.84 6.35 2.70
CA VAL A 60 -7.28 5.41 1.70
C VAL A 60 -5.96 5.92 1.13
N VAL A 61 -5.86 7.22 0.82
CA VAL A 61 -4.62 7.81 0.31
C VAL A 61 -3.51 7.76 1.36
N GLU A 62 -3.82 8.07 2.61
CA GLU A 62 -2.86 8.02 3.72
C GLU A 62 -2.35 6.59 3.97
N LEU A 63 -3.25 5.63 4.10
CA LEU A 63 -2.92 4.21 4.28
C LEU A 63 -2.10 3.65 3.11
N ALA A 64 -2.45 4.04 1.88
CA ALA A 64 -1.71 3.65 0.69
C ALA A 64 -0.28 4.23 0.70
N LEU A 65 -0.12 5.50 1.07
CA LEU A 65 1.21 6.11 1.20
C LEU A 65 2.05 5.44 2.31
N GLU A 66 1.45 5.13 3.45
CA GLU A 66 2.13 4.34 4.51
C GLU A 66 2.55 2.96 4.00
N LEU A 67 1.71 2.30 3.20
CA LEU A 67 2.03 1.00 2.62
C LEU A 67 3.21 1.10 1.63
N SER A 68 3.25 2.15 0.81
CA SER A 68 4.38 2.44 -0.08
C SER A 68 5.68 2.68 0.69
N GLN A 69 5.61 3.37 1.83
CA GLN A 69 6.76 3.57 2.72
C GLN A 69 7.22 2.26 3.36
N ALA A 70 6.29 1.42 3.84
CA ALA A 70 6.62 0.11 4.39
C ALA A 70 7.23 -0.83 3.34
N ALA A 71 6.76 -0.78 2.09
CA ALA A 71 7.37 -1.49 0.96
C ALA A 71 8.82 -1.04 0.72
N THR A 72 9.10 0.26 0.84
CA THR A 72 10.46 0.82 0.74
C THR A 72 11.35 0.37 1.90
N ALA A 73 10.80 0.23 3.11
CA ALA A 73 11.54 -0.32 4.25
C ALA A 73 11.96 -1.78 3.99
N SER A 74 11.12 -2.57 3.32
CA SER A 74 11.46 -3.97 2.97
C SER A 74 12.67 -4.05 2.05
N THR A 75 12.75 -3.20 1.03
CA THR A 75 13.92 -3.14 0.12
C THR A 75 15.18 -2.63 0.82
N ALA A 76 15.04 -1.75 1.82
CA ALA A 76 16.18 -1.26 2.59
C ALA A 76 16.75 -2.32 3.54
N LEU A 77 15.89 -3.19 4.08
CA LEU A 77 16.31 -4.25 5.00
C LEU A 77 16.83 -5.50 4.28
N ALA A 78 16.36 -5.79 3.07
CA ALA A 78 16.63 -7.07 2.40
C ALA A 78 18.13 -7.36 2.21
N PRO A 79 18.98 -6.39 1.81
CA PRO A 79 20.42 -6.63 1.68
C PRO A 79 21.10 -7.10 2.97
N ARG A 80 20.54 -6.81 4.15
CA ARG A 80 21.10 -7.24 5.44
C ARG A 80 21.12 -8.76 5.59
N PHE A 81 20.26 -9.50 4.87
CA PHE A 81 20.34 -10.97 4.82
C PHE A 81 21.70 -11.47 4.30
N MET A 82 22.37 -10.68 3.45
CA MET A 82 23.73 -11.00 3.00
C MET A 82 24.80 -10.79 4.06
N GLU A 83 24.56 -9.92 5.03
CA GLU A 83 25.52 -9.53 6.07
C GLU A 83 25.45 -10.43 7.30
N VAL A 84 24.31 -11.10 7.53
CA VAL A 84 24.08 -11.99 8.68
C VAL A 84 25.15 -13.10 8.79
N GLN A 85 25.83 -13.18 9.94
CA GLN A 85 26.88 -14.14 10.22
C GLN A 85 26.49 -15.19 11.27
N SER A 86 25.37 -15.01 11.97
CA SER A 86 24.91 -15.92 13.02
C SER A 86 23.42 -16.21 12.98
N VAL A 87 23.01 -17.34 13.56
CA VAL A 87 21.59 -17.72 13.71
C VAL A 87 20.83 -16.68 14.56
N ARG A 88 21.50 -16.07 15.55
CA ARG A 88 20.92 -15.02 16.38
C ARG A 88 20.64 -13.75 15.59
N GLU A 89 21.58 -13.30 14.76
CA GLU A 89 21.39 -12.17 13.86
C GLU A 89 20.30 -12.43 12.84
N ARG A 90 20.25 -13.66 12.28
CA ARG A 90 19.16 -14.09 11.39
C ARG A 90 17.81 -13.93 12.08
N ALA A 91 17.64 -14.49 13.27
CA ALA A 91 16.38 -14.41 14.01
C ALA A 91 15.97 -12.96 14.35
N ALA A 92 16.93 -12.10 14.69
CA ALA A 92 16.68 -10.69 14.93
C ALA A 92 16.19 -9.98 13.65
N LEU A 93 16.84 -10.23 12.50
CA LEU A 93 16.46 -9.65 11.22
C LEU A 93 15.09 -10.18 10.74
N THR A 94 14.80 -11.47 10.91
CA THR A 94 13.48 -12.04 10.64
C THR A 94 12.41 -11.33 11.47
N GLY A 95 12.65 -11.13 12.78
CA GLY A 95 11.71 -10.42 13.64
C GLY A 95 11.52 -8.93 13.30
N GLU A 96 12.51 -8.28 12.68
CA GLU A 96 12.34 -6.94 12.10
C GLU A 96 11.43 -6.99 10.86
N PHE A 97 11.63 -7.96 9.98
CA PHE A 97 10.80 -8.17 8.78
C PHE A 97 9.35 -8.54 9.11
N ASP A 98 9.13 -9.45 10.06
CA ASP A 98 7.78 -9.86 10.49
C ASP A 98 6.94 -8.66 10.93
N LYS A 99 7.56 -7.65 11.57
CA LYS A 99 6.88 -6.41 11.97
C LYS A 99 6.52 -5.54 10.76
N VAL A 100 7.42 -5.42 9.79
CA VAL A 100 7.16 -4.66 8.55
C VAL A 100 6.06 -5.34 7.75
N GLU A 101 6.14 -6.66 7.60
CA GLU A 101 5.15 -7.50 6.90
C GLU A 101 3.78 -7.41 7.57
N ALA A 102 3.69 -7.62 8.89
CA ALA A 102 2.43 -7.50 9.62
C ALA A 102 1.79 -6.12 9.45
N ARG A 103 2.61 -5.05 9.45
CA ARG A 103 2.12 -3.69 9.18
C ARG A 103 1.62 -3.53 7.74
N GLN A 104 2.32 -4.08 6.75
CA GLN A 104 1.88 -4.04 5.35
C GLN A 104 0.55 -4.76 5.15
N PHE A 105 0.38 -5.96 5.72
CA PHE A 105 -0.87 -6.71 5.64
C PHE A 105 -2.03 -5.98 6.33
N ASP A 106 -1.80 -5.38 7.50
CA ASP A 106 -2.81 -4.57 8.18
C ASP A 106 -3.21 -3.33 7.36
N LEU A 107 -2.25 -2.63 6.75
CA LEU A 107 -2.52 -1.48 5.89
C LEU A 107 -3.34 -1.87 4.66
N VAL A 108 -2.98 -2.95 3.98
CA VAL A 108 -3.74 -3.46 2.83
C VAL A 108 -5.16 -3.85 3.25
N ARG A 109 -5.33 -4.52 4.40
CA ARG A 109 -6.65 -4.88 4.95
C ARG A 109 -7.51 -3.63 5.20
N LYS A 110 -6.97 -2.62 5.88
CA LYS A 110 -7.67 -1.34 6.16
C LYS A 110 -8.05 -0.57 4.89
N ILE A 111 -7.20 -0.60 3.85
CA ILE A 111 -7.55 -0.03 2.54
C ILE A 111 -8.77 -0.74 1.94
N GLY A 112 -8.85 -2.08 2.09
CA GLY A 112 -9.99 -2.87 1.60
C GLY A 112 -11.30 -2.58 2.33
N GLU A 113 -11.25 -2.23 3.63
CA GLU A 113 -12.42 -1.79 4.40
C GLU A 113 -13.05 -0.50 3.84
N GLY A 114 -12.29 0.30 3.09
CA GLY A 114 -12.76 1.47 2.37
C GLY A 114 -13.59 1.19 1.10
N ASN A 115 -14.00 -0.08 0.85
CA ASN A 115 -14.65 -0.54 -0.37
C ASN A 115 -13.84 -0.27 -1.66
N VAL A 116 -12.51 -0.33 -1.56
CA VAL A 116 -11.59 -0.20 -2.70
C VAL A 116 -11.10 -1.59 -3.11
N ASP A 117 -11.09 -1.90 -4.40
CA ASP A 117 -10.50 -3.15 -4.91
C ASP A 117 -8.97 -3.10 -4.77
N ASN A 118 -8.46 -3.79 -3.76
CA ASN A 118 -7.05 -3.89 -3.43
C ASN A 118 -6.43 -5.25 -3.76
N LYS A 119 -7.12 -6.12 -4.50
CA LYS A 119 -6.68 -7.50 -4.76
C LYS A 119 -5.31 -7.58 -5.42
N LYS A 120 -5.00 -6.66 -6.33
CA LYS A 120 -3.68 -6.59 -6.98
C LYS A 120 -2.58 -6.19 -6.00
N ALA A 121 -2.86 -5.24 -5.10
CA ALA A 121 -1.94 -4.85 -4.04
C ALA A 121 -1.72 -5.99 -3.03
N GLN A 122 -2.78 -6.74 -2.68
CA GLN A 122 -2.66 -7.97 -1.87
C GLN A 122 -1.76 -9.00 -2.55
N ALA A 123 -2.01 -9.32 -3.82
CA ALA A 123 -1.20 -10.30 -4.55
C ALA A 123 0.28 -9.86 -4.69
N ALA A 124 0.53 -8.57 -4.87
CA ALA A 124 1.88 -8.01 -4.92
C ALA A 124 2.58 -8.06 -3.55
N LEU A 125 1.84 -7.83 -2.45
CA LEU A 125 2.35 -7.98 -1.09
C LEU A 125 2.67 -9.44 -0.77
N ASP A 126 1.80 -10.38 -1.14
CA ASP A 126 2.05 -11.82 -0.96
C ASP A 126 3.31 -12.26 -1.73
N ALA A 127 3.52 -11.71 -2.93
CA ALA A 127 4.72 -12.00 -3.71
C ALA A 127 5.99 -11.46 -3.06
N LEU A 128 5.93 -10.23 -2.51
CA LEU A 128 7.05 -9.64 -1.77
C LEU A 128 7.38 -10.45 -0.50
N SER A 129 6.37 -10.83 0.27
CA SER A 129 6.52 -11.69 1.46
C SER A 129 7.20 -13.01 1.12
N ARG A 130 6.74 -13.72 0.08
CA ARG A 130 7.37 -14.98 -0.35
C ARG A 130 8.85 -14.79 -0.69
N GLN A 131 9.19 -13.74 -1.43
CA GLN A 131 10.57 -13.46 -1.81
C GLN A 131 11.48 -13.16 -0.60
N ILE A 132 10.96 -12.45 0.40
CA ILE A 132 11.68 -12.20 1.66
C ILE A 132 11.88 -13.49 2.47
N ASN A 133 10.86 -14.35 2.51
CA ASN A 133 10.94 -15.66 3.17
C ASN A 133 11.97 -16.57 2.49
N ASP A 134 11.99 -16.60 1.15
CA ASP A 134 12.99 -17.35 0.38
C ASP A 134 14.42 -16.84 0.69
N LEU A 135 14.62 -15.52 0.79
CA LEU A 135 15.91 -14.95 1.23
C LEU A 135 16.28 -15.39 2.65
N ASN A 136 15.33 -15.40 3.58
CA ASN A 136 15.57 -15.84 4.94
C ASN A 136 16.01 -17.32 4.99
N ASP A 137 15.39 -18.19 4.19
CA ASP A 137 15.74 -19.61 4.11
C ASP A 137 17.12 -19.83 3.49
N LEU A 138 17.43 -19.12 2.41
CA LEU A 138 18.75 -19.13 1.80
C LEU A 138 19.85 -18.62 2.75
N THR A 139 19.57 -17.60 3.57
CA THR A 139 20.49 -17.18 4.64
C THR A 139 20.69 -18.31 5.65
N GLY A 140 19.65 -19.05 6.00
CA GLY A 140 19.74 -20.24 6.84
C GLY A 140 20.61 -21.35 6.24
N GLU A 141 20.49 -21.61 4.94
CA GLU A 141 21.35 -22.56 4.21
C GLU A 141 22.81 -22.12 4.21
N ARG A 142 23.07 -20.84 3.94
CA ARG A 142 24.42 -20.27 3.95
C ARG A 142 25.10 -20.44 5.32
N LEU A 143 24.37 -20.18 6.40
CA LEU A 143 24.88 -20.37 7.77
C LEU A 143 25.18 -21.85 8.06
N ARG A 144 24.34 -22.77 7.58
CA ARG A 144 24.59 -24.22 7.69
C ARG A 144 25.82 -24.65 6.90
N ASN A 145 25.96 -24.20 5.65
CA ASN A 145 27.13 -24.49 4.81
C ASN A 145 28.43 -23.97 5.47
N ASN A 146 28.40 -22.78 6.07
CA ASN A 146 29.55 -22.23 6.82
C ASN A 146 29.92 -23.08 8.04
N ALA A 147 28.91 -23.55 8.80
CA ALA A 147 29.13 -24.42 9.96
C ALA A 147 29.66 -25.81 9.54
N GLU A 148 29.11 -26.39 8.47
CA GLU A 148 29.60 -27.64 7.88
C GLU A 148 31.05 -27.51 7.42
N ALA A 149 31.39 -26.43 6.70
CA ALA A 149 32.76 -26.17 6.25
C ALA A 149 33.73 -26.04 7.43
N ALA A 150 33.35 -25.32 8.49
CA ALA A 150 34.17 -25.18 9.69
C ALA A 150 34.44 -26.54 10.37
N ALA A 151 33.41 -27.38 10.49
CA ALA A 151 33.55 -28.72 11.05
C ALA A 151 34.44 -29.64 10.19
N VAL A 152 34.33 -29.54 8.85
CA VAL A 152 35.18 -30.31 7.92
C VAL A 152 36.63 -29.83 7.98
N LEU A 153 36.89 -28.53 8.16
CA LEU A 153 38.25 -28.02 8.37
C LEU A 153 38.86 -28.47 9.70
N GLU A 154 38.06 -28.60 10.76
CA GLU A 154 38.53 -29.21 12.02
C GLU A 154 38.91 -30.69 11.81
N LYS A 155 38.08 -31.44 11.07
CA LYS A 155 38.38 -32.83 10.68
C LYS A 155 39.66 -32.92 9.84
N LEU A 156 39.89 -31.99 8.91
CA LEU A 156 41.13 -31.90 8.12
C LEU A 156 42.35 -31.77 9.02
N GLY A 157 42.29 -30.90 10.05
CA GLY A 157 43.37 -30.74 11.02
C GLY A 157 43.70 -32.05 11.76
N LYS A 158 42.67 -32.75 12.24
CA LYS A 158 42.81 -34.03 12.94
C LYS A 158 43.32 -35.15 12.02
N ALA A 159 42.83 -35.23 10.79
CA ALA A 159 43.26 -36.20 9.79
C ALA A 159 44.74 -35.99 9.41
N TYR A 160 45.15 -34.74 9.26
CA TYR A 160 46.54 -34.40 8.99
C TYR A 160 47.46 -34.77 10.16
N GLU A 161 47.06 -34.50 11.41
CA GLU A 161 47.82 -34.91 12.59
C GLU A 161 47.95 -36.44 12.70
N ALA A 162 46.86 -37.17 12.40
CA ALA A 162 46.86 -38.63 12.38
C ALA A 162 47.81 -39.18 11.30
N PHE A 163 47.82 -38.58 10.11
CA PHE A 163 48.76 -38.93 9.04
C PHE A 163 50.21 -38.71 9.50
N VAL A 164 50.52 -37.54 10.07
CA VAL A 164 51.88 -37.25 10.56
C VAL A 164 52.33 -38.29 11.59
N LYS A 165 51.46 -38.68 12.54
CA LYS A 165 51.77 -39.74 13.52
C LYS A 165 51.98 -41.11 12.88
N ALA A 166 51.21 -41.44 11.84
CA ALA A 166 51.30 -42.73 11.15
C ALA A 166 52.53 -42.82 10.22
N ALA A 167 52.98 -41.69 9.66
CA ALA A 167 54.04 -41.63 8.65
C ALA A 167 55.41 -41.17 9.20
N SER A 168 55.46 -40.45 10.33
CA SER A 168 56.73 -39.92 10.88
C SER A 168 57.71 -41.01 11.25
N GLY A 169 57.24 -42.06 11.93
CA GLY A 169 58.07 -43.18 12.33
C GLY A 169 58.68 -43.92 11.14
N GLU A 170 57.90 -44.12 10.07
CA GLU A 170 58.42 -44.77 8.85
C GLU A 170 59.47 -43.93 8.15
N ALA A 171 59.23 -42.62 8.01
CA ALA A 171 60.17 -41.71 7.36
C ALA A 171 61.50 -41.62 8.13
N GLU A 172 61.45 -41.56 9.47
CA GLU A 172 62.64 -41.54 10.31
C GLU A 172 63.39 -42.87 10.28
N GLN A 173 62.68 -44.00 10.36
CA GLN A 173 63.29 -45.33 10.26
C GLN A 173 63.97 -45.55 8.91
N ALA A 174 63.31 -45.17 7.81
CA ALA A 174 63.86 -45.30 6.48
C ALA A 174 65.09 -44.39 6.29
N LYS A 175 65.04 -43.15 6.79
CA LYS A 175 66.19 -42.23 6.78
C LYS A 175 67.39 -42.82 7.54
N PHE A 176 67.14 -43.41 8.71
CA PHE A 176 68.16 -44.07 9.51
C PHE A 176 68.74 -45.28 8.75
N ALA A 177 67.89 -46.15 8.22
CA ALA A 177 68.31 -47.33 7.45
C ALA A 177 69.18 -46.94 6.24
N VAL A 178 68.81 -45.88 5.51
CA VAL A 178 69.62 -45.38 4.39
C VAL A 178 70.97 -44.85 4.86
N THR A 179 71.00 -44.08 5.95
CA THR A 179 72.23 -43.46 6.47
C THR A 179 73.21 -44.52 6.98
N PHE A 180 72.74 -45.42 7.83
CA PHE A 180 73.57 -46.51 8.38
C PHE A 180 73.93 -47.53 7.31
N GLY A 181 73.01 -47.85 6.40
CA GLY A 181 73.28 -48.76 5.30
C GLY A 181 74.41 -48.24 4.41
N LEU A 182 74.47 -46.93 4.14
CA LEU A 182 75.57 -46.30 3.41
C LEU A 182 76.92 -46.40 4.16
N ASP A 183 76.92 -46.21 5.47
CA ASP A 183 78.13 -46.35 6.30
C ASP A 183 78.65 -47.79 6.31
N ASP A 184 77.75 -48.78 6.38
CA ASP A 184 78.10 -50.21 6.36
C ASP A 184 78.67 -50.66 5.01
N LEU A 185 78.33 -49.99 3.90
CA LEU A 185 78.93 -50.33 2.59
C LEU A 185 80.44 -50.13 2.57
N ALA A 186 80.98 -49.20 3.37
CA ALA A 186 82.40 -48.87 3.38
C ALA A 186 83.29 -50.01 3.89
N VAL A 187 82.72 -50.97 4.63
CA VAL A 187 83.44 -52.11 5.23
C VAL A 187 83.17 -53.45 4.53
N LEU A 188 82.30 -53.47 3.51
CA LEU A 188 81.90 -54.67 2.79
C LEU A 188 82.65 -54.85 1.46
N SER A 189 82.73 -56.10 0.97
CA SER A 189 83.31 -56.42 -0.34
C SER A 189 82.66 -57.66 -0.98
N GLY A 190 82.89 -57.87 -2.28
CA GLY A 190 82.40 -59.04 -3.01
C GLY A 190 80.86 -59.13 -3.06
N GLU A 191 80.32 -60.35 -3.00
CA GLU A 191 78.87 -60.60 -3.04
C GLU A 191 78.10 -59.91 -1.90
N ALA A 192 78.71 -59.76 -0.72
CA ALA A 192 78.09 -59.09 0.42
C ALA A 192 77.84 -57.60 0.14
N LEU A 193 78.79 -56.93 -0.53
CA LEU A 193 78.61 -55.54 -0.96
C LEU A 193 77.49 -55.44 -2.00
N THR A 194 77.47 -56.33 -3.00
CA THR A 194 76.42 -56.32 -4.03
C THR A 194 75.03 -56.55 -3.43
N GLY A 195 74.89 -57.48 -2.48
CA GLY A 195 73.63 -57.72 -1.76
C GLY A 195 73.18 -56.53 -0.89
N ALA A 196 74.13 -55.88 -0.19
CA ALA A 196 73.85 -54.71 0.63
C ALA A 196 73.42 -53.50 -0.21
N VAL A 197 74.13 -53.21 -1.31
CA VAL A 197 73.73 -52.15 -2.26
C VAL A 197 72.33 -52.40 -2.81
N LYS A 198 72.03 -53.64 -3.20
CA LYS A 198 70.70 -54.00 -3.70
C LYS A 198 69.62 -53.78 -2.65
N THR A 199 69.86 -54.19 -1.40
CA THR A 199 68.89 -53.98 -0.30
C THR A 199 68.67 -52.50 -0.01
N LEU A 200 69.76 -51.73 0.03
CA LEU A 200 69.73 -50.29 0.24
C LEU A 200 68.92 -49.58 -0.86
N MET A 201 69.13 -49.94 -2.13
CA MET A 201 68.47 -49.30 -3.26
C MET A 201 67.02 -49.77 -3.45
N ASP A 202 66.79 -51.09 -3.47
CA ASP A 202 65.47 -51.67 -3.80
C ASP A 202 64.48 -51.57 -2.63
N ARG A 203 64.97 -51.44 -1.39
CA ARG A 203 64.12 -51.40 -0.19
C ARG A 203 64.25 -50.10 0.59
N ASP A 204 65.41 -49.83 1.18
CA ASP A 204 65.50 -48.79 2.22
C ASP A 204 65.39 -47.38 1.61
N PHE A 205 66.06 -47.14 0.47
CA PHE A 205 65.90 -45.91 -0.30
C PHE A 205 64.50 -45.78 -0.91
N ALA A 206 63.92 -46.87 -1.42
CA ALA A 206 62.57 -46.86 -1.97
C ALA A 206 61.51 -46.48 -0.91
N ILE A 207 61.63 -47.00 0.32
CA ILE A 207 60.74 -46.62 1.44
C ILE A 207 60.95 -45.15 1.82
N PHE A 208 62.20 -44.68 1.86
CA PHE A 208 62.51 -43.29 2.18
C PHE A 208 61.92 -42.32 1.14
N ASP A 209 62.16 -42.56 -0.15
CA ASP A 209 61.64 -41.74 -1.25
C ASP A 209 60.11 -41.71 -1.26
N LEU A 210 59.49 -42.89 -1.08
CA LEU A 210 58.05 -43.03 -0.95
C LEU A 210 57.50 -42.19 0.21
N ALA A 211 58.07 -42.30 1.41
CA ALA A 211 57.60 -41.56 2.58
C ALA A 211 57.70 -40.04 2.36
N ARG A 212 58.79 -39.57 1.73
CA ARG A 212 58.99 -38.15 1.41
C ARG A 212 58.03 -37.66 0.34
N THR A 213 57.81 -38.44 -0.71
CA THR A 213 56.87 -38.13 -1.79
C THR A 213 55.43 -38.13 -1.28
N LEU A 214 55.05 -39.08 -0.43
CA LEU A 214 53.74 -39.14 0.20
C LEU A 214 53.49 -37.90 1.06
N GLN A 215 54.46 -37.53 1.91
CA GLN A 215 54.35 -36.34 2.75
C GLN A 215 54.21 -35.05 1.92
N ALA A 216 54.92 -34.93 0.80
CA ALA A 216 54.81 -33.79 -0.10
C ALA A 216 53.40 -33.67 -0.73
N ASN A 217 52.86 -34.77 -1.25
CA ASN A 217 51.52 -34.79 -1.86
C ASN A 217 50.41 -34.58 -0.82
N VAL A 218 50.57 -35.09 0.41
CA VAL A 218 49.63 -34.81 1.50
C VAL A 218 49.65 -33.33 1.89
N ASN A 219 50.84 -32.72 1.97
CA ASN A 219 50.95 -31.29 2.25
C ASN A 219 50.31 -30.43 1.13
N GLU A 220 50.51 -30.81 -0.13
CA GLU A 220 49.85 -30.19 -1.28
C GLU A 220 48.32 -30.32 -1.17
N MET A 221 47.82 -31.51 -0.83
CA MET A 221 46.39 -31.77 -0.65
C MET A 221 45.77 -30.88 0.44
N VAL A 222 46.41 -30.82 1.61
CA VAL A 222 45.97 -29.98 2.72
C VAL A 222 45.99 -28.51 2.33
N GLY A 223 47.00 -28.08 1.58
CA GLY A 223 47.09 -26.73 1.01
C GLY A 223 45.90 -26.41 0.11
N VAL A 224 45.59 -27.28 -0.85
CA VAL A 224 44.46 -27.12 -1.78
C VAL A 224 43.13 -27.12 -1.03
N LEU A 225 42.92 -28.00 -0.04
CA LEU A 225 41.68 -28.01 0.75
C LEU A 225 41.50 -26.71 1.56
N ARG A 226 42.59 -26.16 2.13
CA ARG A 226 42.53 -24.85 2.80
C ARG A 226 42.26 -23.72 1.82
N GLU A 227 42.79 -23.79 0.60
CA GLU A 227 42.47 -22.85 -0.48
C GLU A 227 40.98 -22.93 -0.85
N VAL A 228 40.44 -24.13 -1.07
CA VAL A 228 39.03 -24.38 -1.39
C VAL A 228 38.09 -23.69 -0.41
N ALA A 229 38.38 -23.76 0.89
CA ALA A 229 37.56 -23.10 1.91
C ALA A 229 37.43 -21.57 1.75
N GLN A 230 38.34 -20.94 1.02
CA GLN A 230 38.37 -19.48 0.81
C GLN A 230 37.90 -19.05 -0.59
N ILE A 231 37.73 -19.98 -1.54
CA ILE A 231 37.36 -19.65 -2.93
C ILE A 231 35.90 -19.21 -3.01
N ASN A 232 35.62 -17.97 -3.40
CA ASN A 232 34.26 -17.45 -3.59
C ASN A 232 33.80 -17.46 -5.06
N ASP A 233 34.57 -18.11 -5.94
CA ASP A 233 34.37 -18.08 -7.40
C ASP A 233 34.25 -19.50 -7.96
N LYS A 234 33.23 -19.70 -8.80
CA LYS A 234 32.88 -21.03 -9.30
C LYS A 234 33.91 -21.62 -10.25
N GLU A 235 34.52 -20.79 -11.10
CA GLU A 235 35.55 -21.24 -12.05
C GLU A 235 36.84 -21.62 -11.31
N LYS A 236 37.25 -20.79 -10.34
CA LYS A 236 38.39 -21.11 -9.45
C LYS A 236 38.14 -22.38 -8.64
N LEU A 237 36.91 -22.60 -8.18
CA LEU A 237 36.55 -23.82 -7.46
C LEU A 237 36.66 -25.06 -8.36
N SER A 238 36.27 -24.95 -9.63
CA SER A 238 36.44 -26.02 -10.62
C SER A 238 37.92 -26.38 -10.81
N LEU A 239 38.78 -25.37 -10.97
CA LEU A 239 40.22 -25.58 -11.10
C LEU A 239 40.83 -26.24 -9.83
N ALA A 240 40.41 -25.79 -8.64
CA ALA A 240 40.84 -26.39 -7.39
C ALA A 240 40.37 -27.85 -7.26
N ARG A 241 39.14 -28.16 -7.73
CA ARG A 241 38.61 -29.53 -7.79
C ARG A 241 39.45 -30.43 -8.69
N GLU A 242 39.84 -29.96 -9.88
CA GLU A 242 40.70 -30.71 -10.78
C GLU A 242 42.08 -30.99 -10.17
N ARG A 243 42.69 -29.97 -9.53
CA ARG A 243 43.97 -30.13 -8.82
C ARG A 243 43.85 -31.15 -7.68
N PHE A 244 42.81 -31.02 -6.85
CA PHE A 244 42.51 -31.96 -5.78
C PHE A 244 42.40 -33.40 -6.32
N ASN A 245 41.61 -33.62 -7.38
CA ASN A 245 41.43 -34.94 -7.99
C ASN A 245 42.75 -35.52 -8.50
N GLY A 246 43.61 -34.69 -9.10
CA GLY A 246 44.94 -35.09 -9.53
C GLY A 246 45.85 -35.50 -8.37
N ILE A 247 45.81 -34.79 -7.24
CA ILE A 247 46.54 -35.16 -6.03
C ILE A 247 45.98 -36.45 -5.42
N ALA A 248 44.65 -36.61 -5.34
CA ALA A 248 44.00 -37.81 -4.82
C ALA A 248 44.40 -39.06 -5.63
N TYR A 249 44.38 -38.97 -6.96
CA TYR A 249 44.82 -40.05 -7.85
C TYR A 249 46.29 -40.42 -7.64
N ARG A 250 47.18 -39.41 -7.55
CA ARG A 250 48.61 -39.63 -7.24
C ARG A 250 48.80 -40.30 -5.88
N LEU A 251 48.12 -39.83 -4.84
CA LEU A 251 48.18 -40.40 -3.49
C LEU A 251 47.73 -41.87 -3.46
N ARG A 252 46.60 -42.19 -4.10
CA ARG A 252 46.10 -43.59 -4.18
C ARG A 252 47.08 -44.50 -4.93
N THR A 253 47.71 -43.99 -5.98
CA THR A 253 48.75 -44.74 -6.72
C THR A 253 49.99 -44.98 -5.86
N LEU A 254 50.50 -43.93 -5.21
CA LEU A 254 51.64 -44.03 -4.28
C LEU A 254 51.35 -44.99 -3.12
N LEU A 255 50.13 -44.97 -2.56
CA LEU A 255 49.72 -45.92 -1.54
C LEU A 255 49.69 -47.36 -2.05
N ALA A 256 49.19 -47.60 -3.26
CA ALA A 256 49.15 -48.95 -3.83
C ALA A 256 50.57 -49.52 -4.04
N ASP A 257 51.54 -48.67 -4.41
CA ASP A 257 52.94 -49.07 -4.52
C ASP A 257 53.61 -49.20 -3.14
N ALA A 258 53.27 -48.33 -2.20
CA ALA A 258 53.71 -48.39 -0.82
C ALA A 258 53.39 -49.72 -0.15
N GLU A 259 52.17 -50.21 -0.32
CA GLU A 259 51.72 -51.47 0.28
C GLU A 259 52.42 -52.71 -0.30
N LYS A 260 53.04 -52.62 -1.49
CA LYS A 260 53.86 -53.70 -2.04
C LYS A 260 55.25 -53.77 -1.40
N ILE A 261 55.77 -52.62 -0.95
CA ILE A 261 57.13 -52.51 -0.39
C ILE A 261 57.11 -52.64 1.14
N THR A 262 56.26 -51.85 1.81
CA THR A 262 56.12 -51.85 3.27
C THR A 262 54.64 -51.66 3.65
N PRO A 263 53.90 -52.75 3.94
CA PRO A 263 52.48 -52.68 4.27
C PRO A 263 52.22 -51.87 5.55
N ASN A 264 51.39 -50.83 5.47
CA ASN A 264 50.96 -50.04 6.62
C ASN A 264 49.51 -49.56 6.47
N LYS A 265 48.61 -50.33 7.10
CA LYS A 265 47.17 -50.03 7.13
C LYS A 265 46.83 -48.68 7.76
N ALA A 266 47.61 -48.23 8.75
CA ALA A 266 47.36 -46.94 9.40
C ALA A 266 47.66 -45.79 8.44
N ARG A 267 48.79 -45.84 7.73
CA ARG A 267 49.15 -44.87 6.68
C ARG A 267 48.07 -44.83 5.59
N ALA A 268 47.73 -45.99 5.02
CA ALA A 268 46.70 -46.08 3.97
C ALA A 268 45.36 -45.48 4.43
N LYS A 269 44.92 -45.81 5.64
CA LYS A 269 43.70 -45.25 6.23
C LYS A 269 43.79 -43.73 6.38
N THR A 270 44.86 -43.19 6.97
CA THR A 270 44.98 -41.75 7.23
C THR A 270 45.03 -40.90 5.95
N VAL A 271 45.61 -41.43 4.87
CA VAL A 271 45.62 -40.75 3.57
C VAL A 271 44.23 -40.81 2.92
N GLU A 272 43.53 -41.92 3.01
CA GLU A 272 42.16 -42.00 2.49
C GLU A 272 41.19 -41.13 3.30
N ASP A 273 41.34 -41.06 4.63
CA ASP A 273 40.60 -40.14 5.49
C ASP A 273 40.82 -38.67 5.07
N LEU A 274 42.03 -38.30 4.63
CA LEU A 274 42.35 -36.98 4.09
C LEU A 274 41.70 -36.72 2.72
N ILE A 275 41.69 -37.72 1.83
CA ILE A 275 41.03 -37.61 0.53
C ILE A 275 39.51 -37.46 0.72
N ALA A 276 38.91 -38.20 1.65
CA ALA A 276 37.50 -38.12 1.98
C ALA A 276 37.06 -36.75 2.52
N ILE A 277 37.97 -35.88 2.98
CA ILE A 277 37.66 -34.49 3.35
C ILE A 277 37.22 -33.68 2.13
N GLY A 278 37.80 -33.94 0.95
CA GLY A 278 37.50 -33.19 -0.27
C GLY A 278 36.43 -33.82 -1.15
N GLU A 279 36.26 -35.15 -1.08
CA GLU A 279 35.33 -35.92 -1.92
C GLU A 279 33.93 -36.07 -1.31
N GLY A 280 32.94 -36.34 -2.17
CA GLY A 280 31.56 -36.62 -1.78
C GLY A 280 30.72 -35.38 -1.49
N SER A 281 29.41 -35.59 -1.33
CA SER A 281 28.43 -34.52 -1.10
C SER A 281 28.69 -33.70 0.16
N ASP A 282 29.30 -34.34 1.16
CA ASP A 282 29.68 -33.75 2.46
C ASP A 282 31.14 -33.30 2.48
N GLY A 283 31.85 -33.46 1.36
CA GLY A 283 33.22 -32.99 1.17
C GLY A 283 33.29 -31.47 1.05
N LEU A 284 34.45 -30.92 1.40
CA LEU A 284 34.68 -29.47 1.45
C LEU A 284 34.43 -28.78 0.11
N ILE A 285 34.73 -29.44 -1.01
CA ILE A 285 34.54 -28.91 -2.36
C ILE A 285 33.04 -28.75 -2.68
N ASP A 286 32.22 -29.74 -2.34
CA ASP A 286 30.78 -29.70 -2.59
C ASP A 286 30.05 -28.78 -1.60
N ILE A 287 30.46 -28.74 -0.32
CA ILE A 287 29.99 -27.72 0.63
C ILE A 287 30.26 -26.31 0.08
N ARG A 288 31.47 -26.08 -0.44
CA ARG A 288 31.83 -24.76 -0.97
C ARG A 288 31.03 -24.41 -2.24
N ASN A 289 30.82 -25.38 -3.12
CA ASN A 289 29.99 -25.19 -4.32
C ASN A 289 28.53 -24.84 -3.95
N ARG A 290 27.97 -25.50 -2.93
CA ARG A 290 26.66 -25.18 -2.36
C ARG A 290 26.64 -23.74 -1.83
N ASP A 291 27.63 -23.33 -1.03
CA ASP A 291 27.72 -21.97 -0.49
C ASP A 291 27.79 -20.89 -1.59
N ILE A 292 28.63 -21.08 -2.61
CA ILE A 292 28.71 -20.16 -3.77
C ILE A 292 27.34 -20.04 -4.46
N THR A 293 26.70 -21.17 -4.75
CA THR A 293 25.39 -21.22 -5.41
C THR A 293 24.30 -20.55 -4.57
N THR A 294 24.28 -20.78 -3.26
CA THR A 294 23.36 -20.13 -2.32
C THR A 294 23.57 -18.60 -2.34
N ARG A 295 24.81 -18.12 -2.33
CA ARG A 295 25.11 -16.66 -2.39
C ARG A 295 24.71 -16.02 -3.72
N GLU A 296 24.92 -16.69 -4.85
CA GLU A 296 24.43 -16.25 -6.15
C GLU A 296 22.90 -16.18 -6.17
N THR A 297 22.24 -17.17 -5.56
CA THR A 297 20.78 -17.22 -5.46
C THR A 297 20.24 -16.11 -4.56
N ILE A 298 20.87 -15.82 -3.42
CA ILE A 298 20.53 -14.65 -2.58
C ILE A 298 20.67 -13.36 -3.38
N THR A 299 21.77 -13.20 -4.13
CA THR A 299 22.01 -11.99 -4.93
C THR A 299 20.93 -11.77 -6.00
N ARG A 300 20.42 -12.85 -6.59
CA ARG A 300 19.28 -12.81 -7.50
C ARG A 300 17.97 -12.53 -6.75
N GLY A 301 17.72 -13.20 -5.62
CA GLY A 301 16.56 -12.97 -4.77
C GLY A 301 16.44 -11.52 -4.28
N LEU A 302 17.56 -10.85 -4.00
CA LEU A 302 17.56 -9.42 -3.66
C LEU A 302 16.99 -8.56 -4.80
N LYS A 303 17.34 -8.87 -6.06
CA LYS A 303 16.75 -8.18 -7.23
C LYS A 303 15.27 -8.50 -7.37
N GLU A 304 14.86 -9.72 -7.07
CA GLU A 304 13.46 -10.14 -7.11
C GLU A 304 12.63 -9.44 -6.01
N VAL A 305 13.19 -9.23 -4.82
CA VAL A 305 12.59 -8.40 -3.76
C VAL A 305 12.41 -6.96 -4.22
N ASP A 306 13.42 -6.34 -4.83
CA ASP A 306 13.32 -4.98 -5.37
C ASP A 306 12.22 -4.87 -6.43
N GLN A 307 12.11 -5.87 -7.32
CA GLN A 307 11.07 -5.94 -8.34
C GLN A 307 9.67 -6.13 -7.73
N ALA A 308 9.53 -7.03 -6.75
CA ALA A 308 8.27 -7.28 -6.05
C ALA A 308 7.81 -6.03 -5.28
N ALA A 309 8.71 -5.35 -4.56
CA ALA A 309 8.41 -4.11 -3.87
C ALA A 309 8.10 -2.95 -4.83
N ALA A 310 8.75 -2.89 -6.00
CA ALA A 310 8.38 -1.95 -7.05
C ALA A 310 6.99 -2.23 -7.61
N GLN A 311 6.63 -3.51 -7.80
CA GLN A 311 5.28 -3.90 -8.22
C GLN A 311 4.24 -3.51 -7.18
N LEU A 312 4.50 -3.79 -5.90
CA LEU A 312 3.61 -3.38 -4.82
C LEU A 312 3.40 -1.85 -4.81
N ARG A 313 4.48 -1.07 -4.90
CA ARG A 313 4.40 0.40 -5.00
C ARG A 313 3.58 0.87 -6.20
N ARG A 314 3.71 0.23 -7.37
CA ARG A 314 2.89 0.54 -8.56
C ARG A 314 1.41 0.29 -8.33
N GLU A 315 1.04 -0.84 -7.73
CA GLU A 315 -0.36 -1.14 -7.42
C GLU A 315 -0.91 -0.14 -6.38
N VAL A 316 -0.10 0.22 -5.39
CA VAL A 316 -0.43 1.24 -4.39
C VAL A 316 -0.60 2.63 -5.00
N ASP A 317 0.26 3.04 -5.93
CA ASP A 317 0.10 4.29 -6.67
C ASP A 317 -1.20 4.28 -7.49
N GLY A 318 -1.58 3.12 -8.05
CA GLY A 318 -2.88 2.93 -8.71
C GLY A 318 -4.06 3.18 -7.76
N LEU A 319 -4.00 2.68 -6.52
CA LEU A 319 -5.01 2.93 -5.49
C LEU A 319 -5.09 4.43 -5.13
N VAL A 320 -3.94 5.09 -4.98
CA VAL A 320 -3.87 6.54 -4.70
C VAL A 320 -4.47 7.35 -5.85
N GLN A 321 -4.12 7.01 -7.10
CA GLN A 321 -4.66 7.68 -8.29
C GLN A 321 -6.17 7.48 -8.42
N GLY A 322 -6.66 6.27 -8.18
CA GLY A 322 -8.09 5.96 -8.16
C GLY A 322 -8.84 6.80 -7.11
N ALA A 323 -8.36 6.79 -5.87
CA ALA A 323 -8.97 7.57 -4.78
C ALA A 323 -8.96 9.08 -5.05
N ARG A 324 -7.86 9.61 -5.60
CA ARG A 324 -7.76 11.03 -6.01
C ARG A 324 -8.69 11.36 -7.17
N GLY A 325 -8.79 10.49 -8.17
CA GLY A 325 -9.68 10.66 -9.33
C GLY A 325 -11.15 10.70 -8.91
N GLU A 326 -11.58 9.79 -8.05
CA GLU A 326 -12.93 9.77 -7.48
C GLU A 326 -13.21 11.02 -6.64
N ALA A 327 -12.26 11.45 -5.81
CA ALA A 327 -12.38 12.70 -5.05
C ALA A 327 -12.52 13.92 -5.98
N GLN A 328 -11.73 14.01 -7.05
CA GLN A 328 -11.85 15.09 -8.04
C GLN A 328 -13.21 15.08 -8.76
N ALA A 329 -13.71 13.91 -9.14
CA ALA A 329 -15.05 13.76 -9.73
C ALA A 329 -16.16 14.20 -8.76
N ALA A 330 -16.04 13.85 -7.47
CA ALA A 330 -16.94 14.28 -6.42
C ALA A 330 -16.90 15.81 -6.19
N VAL A 331 -15.71 16.43 -6.25
CA VAL A 331 -15.60 17.91 -6.24
C VAL A 331 -16.29 18.52 -7.47
N GLY A 332 -16.07 17.95 -8.66
CA GLY A 332 -16.67 18.42 -9.91
C GLY A 332 -18.20 18.40 -9.88
N SER A 333 -18.80 17.27 -9.51
CA SER A 333 -20.26 17.14 -9.36
C SER A 333 -20.83 18.08 -8.29
N THR A 334 -20.10 18.29 -7.18
CA THR A 334 -20.50 19.24 -6.14
C THR A 334 -20.50 20.69 -6.66
N LYS A 335 -19.50 21.07 -7.46
CA LYS A 335 -19.47 22.40 -8.11
C LYS A 335 -20.67 22.61 -9.04
N GLU A 336 -20.99 21.62 -9.87
CA GLU A 336 -22.13 21.69 -10.79
C GLU A 336 -23.47 21.79 -10.04
N LEU A 337 -23.63 21.02 -8.95
CA LEU A 337 -24.78 21.11 -8.04
C LEU A 337 -24.90 22.51 -7.42
N ILE A 338 -23.79 23.09 -6.97
CA ILE A 338 -23.76 24.44 -6.40
C ILE A 338 -24.14 25.48 -7.46
N GLU A 339 -23.60 25.40 -8.67
CA GLU A 339 -23.94 26.34 -9.76
C GLU A 339 -25.42 26.25 -10.15
N THR A 340 -25.94 25.04 -10.30
CA THR A 340 -27.37 24.80 -10.58
C THR A 340 -28.25 25.35 -9.46
N SER A 341 -27.87 25.11 -8.20
CA SER A 341 -28.60 25.62 -7.04
C SER A 341 -28.58 27.15 -6.97
N LYS A 342 -27.42 27.77 -7.26
CA LYS A 342 -27.29 29.24 -7.33
C LYS A 342 -28.20 29.82 -8.42
N LEU A 343 -28.28 29.18 -9.59
CA LEU A 343 -29.14 29.62 -10.68
C LEU A 343 -30.61 29.58 -10.25
N TRP A 344 -31.09 28.46 -9.68
CA TRP A 344 -32.48 28.35 -9.22
C TRP A 344 -32.81 29.31 -8.08
N LEU A 345 -31.93 29.47 -7.10
CA LEU A 345 -32.11 30.44 -6.03
C LEU A 345 -32.13 31.88 -6.57
N GLY A 346 -31.28 32.18 -7.56
CA GLY A 346 -31.28 33.44 -8.28
C GLY A 346 -32.61 33.68 -9.00
N VAL A 347 -33.09 32.71 -9.78
CA VAL A 347 -34.38 32.78 -10.50
C VAL A 347 -35.55 32.95 -9.54
N ILE A 348 -35.61 32.18 -8.45
CA ILE A 348 -36.68 32.28 -7.45
C ILE A 348 -36.59 33.62 -6.72
N GLY A 349 -35.40 34.08 -6.35
CA GLY A 349 -35.20 35.36 -5.67
C GLY A 349 -35.61 36.55 -6.55
N LEU A 350 -35.10 36.60 -7.79
CA LEU A 350 -35.45 37.65 -8.75
C LEU A 350 -36.94 37.61 -9.12
N GLY A 351 -37.48 36.41 -9.36
CA GLY A 351 -38.90 36.18 -9.63
C GLY A 351 -39.79 36.63 -8.47
N SER A 352 -39.40 36.33 -7.24
CA SER A 352 -40.12 36.79 -6.03
C SER A 352 -40.14 38.31 -5.93
N LEU A 353 -39.02 38.96 -6.25
CA LEU A 353 -38.93 40.42 -6.25
C LEU A 353 -39.87 41.03 -7.31
N VAL A 354 -39.88 40.46 -8.52
CA VAL A 354 -40.76 40.90 -9.62
C VAL A 354 -42.23 40.71 -9.25
N VAL A 355 -42.59 39.56 -8.68
CA VAL A 355 -43.96 39.27 -8.22
C VAL A 355 -44.38 40.21 -7.10
N ALA A 356 -43.51 40.45 -6.11
CA ALA A 356 -43.75 41.41 -5.03
C ALA A 356 -44.01 42.82 -5.58
N LEU A 357 -43.15 43.28 -6.50
CA LEU A 357 -43.28 44.60 -7.12
C LEU A 357 -44.58 44.71 -7.94
N ALA A 358 -44.92 43.68 -8.70
CA ALA A 358 -46.15 43.63 -9.49
C ALA A 358 -47.39 43.66 -8.61
N LEU A 359 -47.41 42.88 -7.52
CA LEU A 359 -48.49 42.90 -6.53
C LEU A 359 -48.60 44.26 -5.84
N ALA A 360 -47.48 44.89 -5.48
CA ALA A 360 -47.50 46.22 -4.85
C ALA A 360 -48.05 47.31 -5.79
N LEU A 361 -47.54 47.37 -7.03
CA LEU A 361 -47.85 48.45 -7.98
C LEU A 361 -49.20 48.28 -8.68
N PHE A 362 -49.47 47.09 -9.23
CA PHE A 362 -50.68 46.88 -10.02
C PHE A 362 -51.88 46.51 -9.16
N TYR A 363 -51.66 45.77 -8.08
CA TYR A 363 -52.74 45.25 -7.27
C TYR A 363 -53.01 46.12 -6.03
N VAL A 364 -52.07 46.20 -5.08
CA VAL A 364 -52.28 46.92 -3.80
C VAL A 364 -52.50 48.41 -4.02
N ARG A 365 -51.60 49.09 -4.75
CA ARG A 365 -51.71 50.54 -5.00
C ARG A 365 -53.00 50.91 -5.73
N ARG A 366 -53.32 50.21 -6.82
CA ARG A 366 -54.46 50.58 -7.69
C ARG A 366 -55.81 50.10 -7.14
N GLN A 367 -55.89 48.86 -6.65
CA GLN A 367 -57.15 48.23 -6.30
C GLN A 367 -57.55 48.41 -4.84
N ILE A 368 -56.58 48.55 -3.93
CA ILE A 368 -56.85 48.70 -2.49
C ILE A 368 -56.63 50.16 -2.09
N VAL A 369 -55.38 50.65 -2.10
CA VAL A 369 -55.02 51.97 -1.60
C VAL A 369 -55.71 53.09 -2.39
N GLY A 370 -55.76 52.99 -3.72
CA GLY A 370 -56.47 53.97 -4.55
C GLY A 370 -57.97 54.04 -4.26
N ARG A 371 -58.63 52.89 -4.02
CA ARG A 371 -60.06 52.86 -3.69
C ARG A 371 -60.32 53.34 -2.26
N LEU A 372 -59.45 53.00 -1.31
CA LEU A 372 -59.48 53.52 0.05
C LEU A 372 -59.30 55.04 0.10
N ASN A 373 -58.31 55.58 -0.62
CA ASN A 373 -58.06 57.03 -0.66
C ASN A 373 -59.23 57.80 -1.27
N LYS A 374 -59.87 57.27 -2.32
CA LYS A 374 -61.08 57.87 -2.90
C LYS A 374 -62.25 57.86 -1.92
N LEU A 375 -62.48 56.73 -1.25
CA LEU A 375 -63.51 56.62 -0.23
C LEU A 375 -63.24 57.54 0.96
N TRP A 376 -61.99 57.63 1.43
CA TRP A 376 -61.57 58.57 2.47
C TRP A 376 -61.82 60.02 2.07
N ALA A 377 -61.41 60.41 0.86
CA ALA A 377 -61.62 61.76 0.35
C ALA A 377 -63.11 62.11 0.24
N ALA A 378 -63.94 61.21 -0.27
CA ALA A 378 -65.38 61.41 -0.36
C ALA A 378 -66.04 61.51 1.01
N THR A 379 -65.66 60.63 1.95
CA THR A 379 -66.18 60.65 3.33
C THR A 379 -65.80 61.95 4.03
N LYS A 380 -64.57 62.43 3.83
CA LYS A 380 -64.11 63.71 4.38
C LYS A 380 -64.89 64.89 3.81
N ALA A 381 -65.07 64.97 2.49
CA ALA A 381 -65.83 66.05 1.84
C ALA A 381 -67.30 66.08 2.32
N ILE A 382 -67.94 64.91 2.47
CA ILE A 382 -69.29 64.80 3.02
C ILE A 382 -69.34 65.29 4.47
N ALA A 383 -68.34 64.95 5.29
CA ALA A 383 -68.23 65.43 6.67
C ALA A 383 -67.98 66.94 6.77
N ASP A 384 -67.23 67.50 5.82
CA ASP A 384 -66.97 68.94 5.68
C ASP A 384 -68.19 69.72 5.10
N GLY A 385 -69.30 69.03 4.80
CA GLY A 385 -70.58 69.63 4.40
C GLY A 385 -70.87 69.67 2.89
N GLU A 386 -69.99 69.10 2.07
CA GLU A 386 -70.15 69.01 0.61
C GLU A 386 -71.00 67.78 0.23
N LEU A 387 -72.33 67.91 0.34
CA LEU A 387 -73.24 66.78 0.17
C LEU A 387 -73.46 66.33 -1.29
N GLU A 388 -72.91 67.04 -2.26
CA GLU A 388 -72.95 66.70 -3.70
C GLU A 388 -71.77 65.81 -4.14
N THR A 389 -70.85 65.46 -3.23
CA THR A 389 -69.68 64.65 -3.60
C THR A 389 -70.08 63.25 -4.08
N ALA A 390 -69.61 62.85 -5.26
CA ALA A 390 -69.87 61.52 -5.82
C ALA A 390 -69.10 60.42 -5.06
N VAL A 391 -69.83 59.40 -4.57
CA VAL A 391 -69.24 58.22 -3.90
C VAL A 391 -69.19 57.04 -4.86
N ASP A 392 -68.00 56.50 -5.13
CA ASP A 392 -67.83 55.31 -5.97
C ASP A 392 -68.18 54.03 -5.19
N THR A 393 -69.31 53.41 -5.53
CA THR A 393 -69.82 52.17 -4.92
C THR A 393 -69.50 50.92 -5.73
N LYS A 394 -68.71 51.02 -6.81
CA LYS A 394 -68.37 49.87 -7.66
C LYS A 394 -67.51 48.87 -6.90
N GLY A 395 -67.83 47.59 -7.06
CA GLY A 395 -67.11 46.46 -6.50
C GLY A 395 -68.01 45.48 -5.75
N ASN A 396 -67.41 44.38 -5.30
CA ASN A 396 -68.08 43.32 -4.57
C ASN A 396 -67.20 42.86 -3.39
N ASP A 397 -66.65 43.83 -2.68
CA ASP A 397 -65.75 43.69 -1.54
C ASP A 397 -66.10 44.69 -0.44
N GLU A 398 -65.39 44.61 0.69
CA GLU A 398 -65.67 45.36 1.92
C GLU A 398 -65.58 46.88 1.68
N ILE A 399 -64.67 47.37 0.83
CA ILE A 399 -64.61 48.79 0.46
C ILE A 399 -65.88 49.21 -0.27
N ALA A 400 -66.38 48.41 -1.22
CA ALA A 400 -67.63 48.74 -1.92
C ALA A 400 -68.84 48.71 -0.99
N ASP A 401 -68.86 47.82 0.00
CA ASP A 401 -69.94 47.76 0.99
C ASP A 401 -69.89 48.95 1.96
N ILE A 402 -68.69 49.42 2.37
CA ILE A 402 -68.55 50.66 3.12
C ILE A 402 -68.95 51.88 2.26
N SER A 403 -68.52 51.95 1.00
CA SER A 403 -68.92 53.03 0.07
C SER A 403 -70.44 53.15 -0.06
N LYS A 404 -71.17 52.03 -0.13
CA LYS A 404 -72.65 52.04 -0.19
C LYS A 404 -73.27 52.58 1.09
N SER A 405 -72.71 52.22 2.24
CA SER A 405 -73.16 52.77 3.53
C SER A 405 -72.90 54.27 3.63
N VAL A 406 -71.72 54.74 3.20
CA VAL A 406 -71.38 56.18 3.16
C VAL A 406 -72.31 56.95 2.20
N LEU A 407 -72.63 56.37 1.04
CA LEU A 407 -73.61 56.95 0.10
C LEU A 407 -74.98 57.11 0.78
N LEU A 408 -75.46 56.08 1.48
CA LEU A 408 -76.72 56.14 2.22
C LEU A 408 -76.70 57.21 3.32
N PHE A 409 -75.60 57.36 4.05
CA PHE A 409 -75.45 58.41 5.06
C PHE A 409 -75.50 59.81 4.45
N ARG A 410 -74.81 60.04 3.34
CA ARG A 410 -74.87 61.29 2.59
C ARG A 410 -76.29 61.59 2.11
N ASP A 411 -76.95 60.61 1.49
CA ASP A 411 -78.30 60.77 0.96
C ASP A 411 -79.30 61.10 2.09
N ASN A 412 -79.14 60.49 3.26
CA ASN A 412 -79.91 60.84 4.45
C ASN A 412 -79.62 62.26 4.95
N ALA A 413 -78.36 62.71 4.92
CA ALA A 413 -77.98 64.06 5.31
C ALA A 413 -78.52 65.12 4.32
N VAL A 414 -78.54 64.82 3.01
CA VAL A 414 -79.18 65.66 1.98
C VAL A 414 -80.68 65.76 2.23
N ALA A 415 -81.35 64.62 2.43
CA ALA A 415 -82.78 64.58 2.70
C ALA A 415 -83.15 65.35 3.99
N LEU A 416 -82.31 65.26 5.03
CA LEU A 416 -82.48 66.02 6.26
C LEU A 416 -82.32 67.54 6.03
N ARG A 417 -81.28 67.97 5.31
CA ARG A 417 -81.05 69.39 5.00
C ARG A 417 -82.16 69.97 4.11
N ALA A 418 -82.67 69.19 3.16
CA ALA A 418 -83.82 69.56 2.34
C ALA A 418 -85.11 69.67 3.18
N ALA A 419 -85.31 68.76 4.13
CA ALA A 419 -86.44 68.80 5.06
C ALA A 419 -86.35 69.98 6.06
N GLU A 420 -85.14 70.38 6.46
CA GLU A 420 -84.91 71.57 7.29
C GLU A 420 -85.16 72.87 6.50
N LEU A 421 -84.70 72.97 5.24
CA LEU A 421 -84.99 74.13 4.38
C LEU A 421 -86.50 74.27 4.09
N ALA A 422 -87.20 73.15 3.85
CA ALA A 422 -88.66 73.15 3.67
C ALA A 422 -89.44 73.56 4.93
N LYS A 423 -88.84 73.48 6.13
CA LYS A 423 -89.42 73.96 7.40
C LYS A 423 -89.14 75.44 7.69
N VAL A 424 -88.27 76.10 6.94
CA VAL A 424 -87.93 77.52 7.08
C VAL A 424 -88.70 78.39 6.08
N GLU A 425 -89.32 77.78 5.05
CA GLU A 425 -90.18 78.45 4.07
C GLU A 425 -91.69 78.41 4.41
N ASP A 426 -92.08 77.71 5.48
CA ASP A 426 -93.38 77.83 6.17
C ASP A 426 -93.23 78.73 7.41
#